data_AF-A0A0C9MAU5-F1
#
_entry.id   AF-A0A0C9MAU5-F1
#
_cell.length_a   1.000
_cell.length_b   1.000
_cell.length_c   1.000
_cell.angle_alpha   90.00
_cell.angle_beta   90.00
_cell.angle_gamma   90.00
#
_symmetry.space_group_name_H-M   'P 1'
#
loop_
_entity.id
_entity.type
_entity.pdbx_description
1 polymer ?
#
loop_
_entity_poly.entity_id
_entity_poly.type
_entity_poly.pdbx_seq_one_letter_code
_entity_poly.pdbx_strand_id
1 'polypeptide(L)'
;MDFDECADVVNEFARERWLLRMSKARADGSLATWVSHFRDDMRCKISSKDHSDDWNLHLKVTFIDSQVFILKLVFEGSPSRDDKIIREVGAMQEVCRMSSLPVPRIHAWGLSAQNRLGLGPYILMDYVQGIRLSSLWRASPESNMIRSDIPEADLRRVYSQISKYMLQIAAFSPGIIGSFLPRTQHDESHIGPPLTYKMLMIEWLGHVKVGGARNKVCWSNQEFFNDTMMQNWERLFVQANSVKDEEDARLMYATHQEISIVLAQFFPHEDSIGFRLFSEVLSPWSMLVKSDTDLTITGIVDWQGAYIAPFQIFSSPPWWLILERPILFSRDEDVALYERHLDLFLDEMRKWESLVGLAHDFTDPQSSQKLPRSIHGAFDDNVDTFRLRLLCLNDAPKESPAIETAAGETQTAATCITESIHEGKTPKATYETPMPTAAAAVADRMPQVPNPKGRFLADVMQEHWDSGRFWFHELMHCRAISPTNVAWQKLKARYPYLETLSVMDQKAMDNLVEVKMKDIAKYQENLIQVKQGVESDYARHYEHVARWEEERKKQKAERAKEAVRQAREMMERAHAGRERQREAAQPRDTPRGPGPVDITRDDDRSAVTESDSSG
;
A
#
# COMPACT_ATOMS: atom_id res chain seq x y z
N MET A 1 -1.53 -10.45 -18.82
CA MET A 1 -2.91 -10.06 -18.46
C MET A 1 -3.25 -8.90 -19.36
N ASP A 2 -4.41 -8.97 -20.00
CA ASP A 2 -4.91 -7.85 -20.80
C ASP A 2 -5.60 -6.86 -19.85
N PHE A 3 -5.19 -5.60 -19.94
CA PHE A 3 -5.71 -4.48 -19.17
C PHE A 3 -7.08 -4.09 -19.72
N ASP A 4 -8.07 -3.83 -18.86
CA ASP A 4 -9.33 -3.21 -19.30
C ASP A 4 -9.12 -1.72 -19.51
N GLU A 5 -8.70 -1.38 -20.73
CA GLU A 5 -8.46 -0.02 -21.17
C GLU A 5 -9.70 0.88 -21.06
N CYS A 6 -10.92 0.36 -21.21
CA CYS A 6 -12.12 1.18 -21.05
C CYS A 6 -12.19 1.73 -19.62
N ALA A 7 -12.02 0.83 -18.66
CA ALA A 7 -12.16 1.17 -17.26
C ALA A 7 -10.91 1.90 -16.72
N ASP A 8 -9.72 1.65 -17.27
CA ASP A 8 -8.52 2.44 -16.98
C ASP A 8 -8.69 3.92 -17.35
N VAL A 9 -9.19 4.20 -18.56
CA VAL A 9 -9.42 5.58 -19.03
C VAL A 9 -10.45 6.29 -18.13
N VAL A 10 -11.50 5.59 -17.70
CA VAL A 10 -12.51 6.14 -16.78
C VAL A 10 -11.93 6.39 -15.38
N ASN A 11 -11.16 5.45 -14.83
CA ASN A 11 -10.56 5.58 -13.51
C ASN A 11 -9.45 6.64 -13.46
N GLU A 12 -8.66 6.77 -14.52
CA GLU A 12 -7.69 7.86 -14.66
C GLU A 12 -8.39 9.22 -14.65
N PHE A 13 -9.49 9.37 -15.40
CA PHE A 13 -10.26 10.61 -15.36
C PHE A 13 -10.91 10.86 -13.99
N ALA A 14 -11.40 9.82 -13.31
CA ALA A 14 -11.90 9.94 -11.95
C ALA A 14 -10.79 10.41 -10.98
N ARG A 15 -9.57 9.87 -11.12
CA ARG A 15 -8.38 10.29 -10.36
C ARG A 15 -8.05 11.77 -10.60
N GLU A 16 -8.11 12.26 -11.83
CA GLU A 16 -7.86 13.68 -12.15
C GLU A 16 -8.90 14.61 -11.50
N ARG A 17 -10.19 14.25 -11.56
CA ARG A 17 -11.24 15.00 -10.84
C ARG A 17 -11.01 15.00 -9.34
N TRP A 18 -10.59 13.85 -8.79
CA TRP A 18 -10.24 13.73 -7.38
C TRP A 18 -9.02 14.58 -7.00
N LEU A 19 -7.98 14.63 -7.84
CA LEU A 19 -6.79 15.47 -7.64
C LEU A 19 -7.13 16.95 -7.62
N LEU A 20 -8.07 17.40 -8.47
CA LEU A 20 -8.57 18.77 -8.42
C LEU A 20 -9.30 19.07 -7.10
N ARG A 21 -10.14 18.15 -6.59
CA ARG A 21 -10.79 18.30 -5.27
C ARG A 21 -9.77 18.40 -4.15
N MET A 22 -8.76 17.53 -4.15
CA MET A 22 -7.66 17.56 -3.18
C MET A 22 -6.88 18.87 -3.26
N SER A 23 -6.57 19.33 -4.48
CA SER A 23 -5.85 20.60 -4.71
C SER A 23 -6.64 21.82 -4.25
N LYS A 24 -7.96 21.82 -4.44
CA LYS A 24 -8.87 22.86 -3.90
C LYS A 24 -8.84 22.88 -2.38
N ALA A 25 -9.06 21.72 -1.76
CA ALA A 25 -9.06 21.59 -0.30
C ALA A 25 -7.70 21.97 0.32
N ARG A 26 -6.59 21.71 -0.37
CA ARG A 26 -5.27 22.18 0.04
C ARG A 26 -5.12 23.69 -0.08
N ALA A 27 -5.60 24.27 -1.19
CA ALA A 27 -5.42 25.68 -1.49
C ALA A 27 -6.26 26.62 -0.61
N ASP A 28 -7.47 26.20 -0.23
CA ASP A 28 -8.34 26.97 0.66
C ASP A 28 -8.05 26.74 2.16
N GLY A 29 -7.20 25.77 2.48
CA GLY A 29 -6.78 25.42 3.84
C GLY A 29 -7.69 24.41 4.53
N SER A 30 -8.82 24.02 3.93
CA SER A 30 -9.76 23.05 4.52
C SER A 30 -9.11 21.69 4.79
N LEU A 31 -8.15 21.25 3.96
CA LEU A 31 -7.39 20.03 4.21
C LEU A 31 -6.55 20.11 5.48
N ALA A 32 -5.83 21.23 5.70
CA ALA A 32 -5.01 21.43 6.90
C ALA A 32 -5.88 21.58 8.16
N THR A 33 -7.02 22.28 8.04
CA THR A 33 -8.02 22.40 9.09
C THR A 33 -8.62 21.04 9.43
N TRP A 34 -9.01 20.23 8.44
CA TRP A 34 -9.53 18.89 8.71
C TRP A 34 -8.50 18.01 9.43
N VAL A 35 -7.24 18.03 8.98
CA VAL A 35 -6.17 17.23 9.60
C VAL A 35 -5.85 17.70 11.03
N SER A 36 -5.99 19.00 11.35
CA SER A 36 -5.72 19.50 12.71
C SER A 36 -6.67 18.92 13.77
N HIS A 37 -7.89 18.53 13.39
CA HIS A 37 -8.87 17.97 14.33
C HIS A 37 -8.40 16.62 14.92
N PHE A 38 -7.51 15.89 14.23
CA PHE A 38 -6.93 14.65 14.76
C PHE A 38 -5.85 14.90 15.83
N ARG A 39 -5.54 16.17 16.13
CA ARG A 39 -4.56 16.59 17.14
C ARG A 39 -5.04 17.83 17.89
N ASP A 40 -6.25 17.80 18.44
CA ASP A 40 -6.80 18.86 19.29
C ASP A 40 -6.75 20.25 18.62
N ASP A 41 -7.12 20.30 17.34
CA ASP A 41 -7.08 21.49 16.48
C ASP A 41 -5.70 22.14 16.35
N MET A 42 -4.64 21.38 16.60
CA MET A 42 -3.27 21.85 16.42
C MET A 42 -2.99 22.14 14.95
N ARG A 43 -2.65 23.40 14.67
CA ARG A 43 -2.33 23.86 13.32
C ARG A 43 -1.23 23.00 12.69
N CYS A 44 -1.36 22.77 11.39
CA CYS A 44 -0.41 21.97 10.64
C CYS A 44 -0.13 22.60 9.27
N LYS A 45 1.00 22.20 8.69
CA LYS A 45 1.40 22.51 7.32
C LYS A 45 1.49 21.21 6.55
N ILE A 46 0.79 21.15 5.43
CA ILE A 46 0.85 20.02 4.50
C ILE A 46 1.87 20.35 3.42
N SER A 47 2.79 19.42 3.17
CA SER A 47 3.81 19.53 2.13
C SER A 47 3.16 19.70 0.75
N SER A 48 3.78 20.53 -0.09
CA SER A 48 3.43 20.63 -1.51
C SER A 48 4.08 19.54 -2.36
N LYS A 49 5.07 18.84 -1.81
CA LYS A 49 5.67 17.65 -2.43
C LYS A 49 4.81 16.45 -2.07
N ASP A 50 4.21 15.89 -3.10
CA ASP A 50 3.32 14.75 -3.01
C ASP A 50 4.11 13.49 -3.36
N HIS A 51 3.88 12.42 -2.60
CA HIS A 51 4.37 11.09 -2.94
C HIS A 51 3.16 10.22 -3.24
N SER A 52 3.18 9.45 -4.31
CA SER A 52 2.10 8.56 -4.66
C SER A 52 2.63 7.21 -5.11
N ASP A 53 1.82 6.19 -4.88
CA ASP A 53 1.89 4.92 -5.59
C ASP A 53 0.72 4.83 -6.59
N ASP A 54 0.46 3.62 -7.11
CA ASP A 54 -0.61 3.39 -8.08
C ASP A 54 -2.02 3.63 -7.50
N TRP A 55 -2.22 3.41 -6.20
CA TRP A 55 -3.53 3.43 -5.54
C TRP A 55 -3.69 4.51 -4.47
N ASN A 56 -2.60 5.12 -4.00
CA ASN A 56 -2.59 5.97 -2.83
C ASN A 56 -1.75 7.25 -3.02
N LEU A 57 -2.22 8.33 -2.42
CA LEU A 57 -1.50 9.59 -2.23
C LEU A 57 -1.02 9.69 -0.78
N HIS A 58 0.25 10.03 -0.59
CA HIS A 58 0.90 10.23 0.70
C HIS A 58 1.34 11.68 0.86
N LEU A 59 0.78 12.34 1.88
CA LEU A 59 1.04 13.74 2.18
C LEU A 59 1.78 13.86 3.50
N LYS A 60 2.93 14.52 3.48
CA LYS A 60 3.68 14.85 4.69
C LYS A 60 3.01 16.03 5.41
N VAL A 61 2.66 15.82 6.67
CA VAL A 61 1.99 16.80 7.53
C VAL A 61 2.94 17.17 8.67
N THR A 62 3.28 18.45 8.82
CA THR A 62 4.11 18.97 9.91
C THR A 62 3.27 19.85 10.82
N PHE A 63 3.17 19.47 12.08
CA PHE A 63 2.44 20.23 13.11
C PHE A 63 3.33 21.31 13.74
N ILE A 64 2.73 22.27 14.45
CA ILE A 64 3.49 23.39 15.05
C ILE A 64 4.49 22.93 16.11
N ASP A 65 4.23 21.78 16.74
CA ASP A 65 5.12 21.14 17.71
C ASP A 65 6.30 20.39 17.05
N SER A 66 6.48 20.57 15.74
CA SER A 66 7.49 19.92 14.90
C SER A 66 7.31 18.43 14.69
N GLN A 67 6.25 17.82 15.23
CA GLN A 67 5.91 16.44 14.93
C GLN A 67 5.46 16.31 13.47
N VAL A 68 5.86 15.21 12.84
CA VAL A 68 5.57 14.94 11.43
C VAL A 68 4.80 13.63 11.29
N PHE A 69 3.69 13.67 10.55
CA PHE A 69 2.87 12.52 10.19
C PHE A 69 2.76 12.36 8.67
N ILE A 70 2.33 11.17 8.23
CA ILE A 70 1.89 10.90 6.86
C ILE A 70 0.38 10.75 6.86
N LEU A 71 -0.29 11.52 6.00
CA LEU A 71 -1.66 11.29 5.60
C LEU A 71 -1.67 10.47 4.30
N LYS A 72 -2.10 9.22 4.37
CA LYS A 72 -2.40 8.36 3.23
C LYS A 72 -3.87 8.56 2.84
N LEU A 73 -4.12 8.84 1.57
CA LEU A 73 -5.44 8.92 0.94
C LEU A 73 -5.50 7.92 -0.20
N VAL A 74 -6.62 7.22 -0.38
CA VAL A 74 -6.80 6.30 -1.51
C VAL A 74 -7.43 7.03 -2.68
N PHE A 75 -6.84 6.95 -3.87
CA PHE A 75 -7.38 7.60 -5.08
C PHE A 75 -8.80 7.13 -5.37
N GLU A 76 -9.60 8.02 -5.95
CA GLU A 76 -10.82 7.60 -6.64
C GLU A 76 -10.44 6.77 -7.87
N GLY A 77 -11.21 5.70 -8.15
CA GLY A 77 -10.87 4.70 -9.17
C GLY A 77 -10.01 3.54 -8.65
N SER A 78 -9.42 3.63 -7.45
CA SER A 78 -8.70 2.49 -6.87
C SER A 78 -9.64 1.33 -6.47
N PRO A 79 -9.16 0.07 -6.50
CA PRO A 79 -9.98 -1.10 -6.18
C PRO A 79 -10.34 -1.14 -4.69
N SER A 80 -11.57 -1.57 -4.38
CA SER A 80 -12.05 -1.88 -3.03
C SER A 80 -11.58 -0.91 -1.92
N ARG A 81 -11.70 0.40 -2.16
CA ARG A 81 -11.02 1.48 -1.41
C ARG A 81 -11.17 1.36 0.12
N ASP A 82 -12.41 1.24 0.59
CA ASP A 82 -12.72 1.16 2.04
C ASP A 82 -12.26 -0.18 2.63
N ASP A 83 -12.60 -1.29 1.95
CA ASP A 83 -12.22 -2.65 2.35
C ASP A 83 -10.71 -2.84 2.51
N LYS A 84 -9.94 -2.17 1.63
CA LYS A 84 -8.48 -2.16 1.61
C LYS A 84 -7.92 -1.46 2.84
N ILE A 85 -8.49 -0.30 3.20
CA ILE A 85 -8.04 0.49 4.36
C ILE A 85 -8.40 -0.21 5.67
N ILE A 86 -9.59 -0.81 5.78
CA ILE A 86 -9.99 -1.62 6.94
C ILE A 86 -8.94 -2.70 7.21
N ARG A 87 -8.57 -3.46 6.17
CA ARG A 87 -7.63 -4.59 6.30
C ARG A 87 -6.19 -4.17 6.52
N GLU A 88 -5.75 -3.07 5.89
CA GLU A 88 -4.42 -2.50 6.13
C GLU A 88 -4.28 -2.04 7.59
N VAL A 89 -5.28 -1.35 8.13
CA VAL A 89 -5.30 -0.93 9.55
C VAL A 89 -5.30 -2.15 10.47
N GLY A 90 -6.14 -3.15 10.19
CA GLY A 90 -6.18 -4.39 10.98
C GLY A 90 -4.85 -5.11 11.00
N ALA A 91 -4.18 -5.24 9.85
CA ALA A 91 -2.87 -5.87 9.74
C ALA A 91 -1.79 -5.09 10.50
N MET A 92 -1.73 -3.76 10.35
CA MET A 92 -0.77 -2.91 11.07
C MET A 92 -0.93 -3.02 12.59
N GLN A 93 -2.17 -3.00 13.09
CA GLN A 93 -2.46 -3.15 14.51
C GLN A 93 -2.00 -4.52 15.04
N GLU A 94 -2.31 -5.59 14.31
CA GLU A 94 -1.97 -6.95 14.75
C GLU A 94 -0.46 -7.19 14.71
N VAL A 95 0.24 -6.77 13.64
CA VAL A 95 1.70 -6.86 13.53
C VAL A 95 2.40 -6.13 14.66
N CYS A 96 1.97 -4.89 14.95
CA CYS A 96 2.51 -4.09 16.04
C CYS A 96 2.34 -4.78 17.41
N ARG A 97 1.25 -5.54 17.59
CA ARG A 97 0.96 -6.29 18.82
C ARG A 97 1.79 -7.56 18.96
N MET A 98 1.98 -8.30 17.88
CA MET A 98 2.54 -9.67 17.90
C MET A 98 4.05 -9.74 17.65
N SER A 99 4.67 -8.64 17.21
CA SER A 99 6.06 -8.66 16.74
C SER A 99 6.82 -7.39 17.13
N SER A 100 8.14 -7.40 16.89
CA SER A 100 8.99 -6.23 16.96
C SER A 100 9.21 -5.58 15.58
N LEU A 101 8.37 -5.88 14.58
CA LEU A 101 8.48 -5.22 13.28
C LEU A 101 8.21 -3.72 13.44
N PRO A 102 9.06 -2.84 12.87
CA PRO A 102 8.88 -1.41 12.99
C PRO A 102 7.74 -0.94 12.07
N VAL A 103 6.50 -1.00 12.56
CA VAL A 103 5.30 -0.53 11.84
C VAL A 103 4.94 0.90 12.32
N PRO A 104 4.65 1.86 11.42
CA PRO A 104 4.22 3.19 11.83
C PRO A 104 2.97 3.15 12.70
N ARG A 105 2.94 3.93 13.79
CA ARG A 105 1.75 4.05 14.62
C ARG A 105 0.65 4.78 13.86
N ILE A 106 -0.56 4.24 13.91
CA ILE A 106 -1.76 4.87 13.37
C ILE A 106 -2.31 5.86 14.42
N HIS A 107 -2.56 7.10 14.00
CA HIS A 107 -3.19 8.15 14.83
C HIS A 107 -4.68 8.30 14.54
N ALA A 108 -5.05 8.21 13.26
CA ALA A 108 -6.43 8.25 12.84
C ALA A 108 -6.58 7.47 11.53
N TRP A 109 -7.78 6.98 11.26
CA TRP A 109 -8.14 6.39 9.97
C TRP A 109 -9.64 6.52 9.79
N GLY A 110 -10.12 6.38 8.56
CA GLY A 110 -11.55 6.40 8.29
C GLY A 110 -11.90 6.00 6.88
N LEU A 111 -13.16 5.64 6.71
CA LEU A 111 -13.77 5.23 5.46
C LEU A 111 -14.15 6.43 4.60
N SER A 112 -14.49 6.19 3.33
CA SER A 112 -14.91 7.21 2.38
C SER A 112 -16.01 8.12 2.92
N ALA A 113 -17.07 7.53 3.49
CA ALA A 113 -18.21 8.26 4.04
C ALA A 113 -17.86 9.12 5.28
N GLN A 114 -16.76 8.81 5.96
CA GLN A 114 -16.32 9.53 7.16
C GLN A 114 -15.41 10.71 6.81
N ASN A 115 -14.90 10.78 5.58
CA ASN A 115 -14.10 11.89 5.11
C ASN A 115 -14.98 13.01 4.56
N ARG A 116 -15.26 14.02 5.40
CA ARG A 116 -16.13 15.15 5.07
C ARG A 116 -15.65 16.01 3.89
N LEU A 117 -14.38 15.89 3.49
CA LEU A 117 -13.84 16.56 2.29
C LEU A 117 -14.16 15.79 1.00
N GLY A 118 -14.77 14.60 1.10
CA GLY A 118 -15.05 13.75 -0.06
C GLY A 118 -13.78 13.19 -0.72
N LEU A 119 -12.66 13.13 0.01
CA LEU A 119 -11.38 12.64 -0.51
C LEU A 119 -11.18 11.13 -0.37
N GLY A 120 -12.20 10.40 0.11
CA GLY A 120 -12.14 8.95 0.26
C GLY A 120 -11.52 8.48 1.57
N PRO A 121 -11.18 7.19 1.67
CA PRO A 121 -10.69 6.63 2.92
C PRO A 121 -9.23 7.03 3.13
N TYR A 122 -8.82 7.03 4.39
CA TYR A 122 -7.55 7.60 4.81
C TYR A 122 -6.93 6.89 6.01
N ILE A 123 -5.60 7.02 6.12
CA ILE A 123 -4.84 6.67 7.33
C ILE A 123 -3.89 7.84 7.63
N LEU A 124 -3.95 8.38 8.84
CA LEU A 124 -2.97 9.30 9.40
C LEU A 124 -2.05 8.51 10.34
N MET A 125 -0.76 8.45 10.03
CA MET A 125 0.21 7.63 10.75
C MET A 125 1.54 8.35 10.97
N ASP A 126 2.41 7.80 11.81
CA ASP A 126 3.77 8.33 12.01
C ASP A 126 4.52 8.49 10.68
N TYR A 127 5.28 9.59 10.56
CA TYR A 127 6.29 9.70 9.52
C TYR A 127 7.56 8.97 9.95
N VAL A 128 7.93 7.92 9.23
CA VAL A 128 9.18 7.21 9.47
C VAL A 128 10.29 7.83 8.63
N GLN A 129 11.34 8.30 9.29
CA GLN A 129 12.55 8.79 8.63
C GLN A 129 13.41 7.60 8.17
N GLY A 130 13.78 7.60 6.90
CA GLY A 130 14.68 6.59 6.33
C GLY A 130 14.77 6.68 4.81
N ILE A 131 15.62 5.83 4.24
CA ILE A 131 15.79 5.63 2.80
C ILE A 131 15.10 4.32 2.42
N ARG A 132 14.32 4.30 1.34
CA ARG A 132 13.71 3.06 0.83
C ARG A 132 14.81 2.09 0.40
N LEU A 133 14.76 0.86 0.92
CA LEU A 133 15.80 -0.14 0.69
C LEU A 133 15.97 -0.46 -0.80
N SER A 134 14.87 -0.59 -1.55
CA SER A 134 14.96 -0.81 -3.01
C SER A 134 15.71 0.32 -3.72
N SER A 135 15.61 1.57 -3.27
CA SER A 135 16.36 2.68 -3.87
C SER A 135 17.88 2.57 -3.72
N LEU A 136 18.36 1.84 -2.70
CA LEU A 136 19.80 1.56 -2.50
C LEU A 136 20.28 0.36 -3.32
N TRP A 137 19.38 -0.59 -3.57
CA TRP A 137 19.70 -1.89 -4.15
C TRP A 137 19.47 -1.99 -5.66
N ARG A 138 18.65 -1.12 -6.25
CA ARG A 138 18.39 -1.15 -7.70
C ARG A 138 19.64 -0.78 -8.51
N ALA A 139 19.83 -1.46 -9.64
CA ALA A 139 20.91 -1.17 -10.60
C ALA A 139 20.78 0.20 -11.26
N SER A 140 19.56 0.68 -11.47
CA SER A 140 19.24 2.04 -11.93
C SER A 140 17.85 2.46 -11.46
N PRO A 141 17.47 3.75 -11.56
CA PRO A 141 16.11 4.22 -11.24
C PRO A 141 14.99 3.55 -12.06
N GLU A 142 15.31 2.94 -13.20
CA GLU A 142 14.38 2.26 -14.10
C GLU A 142 14.44 0.73 -13.96
N SER A 143 15.55 0.18 -13.44
CA SER A 143 15.76 -1.26 -13.34
C SER A 143 15.06 -1.86 -12.11
N ASN A 144 14.31 -2.95 -12.27
CA ASN A 144 13.77 -3.73 -11.15
C ASN A 144 14.74 -4.83 -10.68
N MET A 145 16.01 -4.76 -11.09
CA MET A 145 17.03 -5.74 -10.71
C MET A 145 17.97 -5.17 -9.66
N ILE A 146 18.44 -6.05 -8.78
CA ILE A 146 19.48 -5.75 -7.81
C ILE A 146 20.82 -5.44 -8.52
N ARG A 147 21.56 -4.44 -8.02
CA ARG A 147 22.91 -4.09 -8.49
C ARG A 147 23.92 -5.15 -8.03
N SER A 148 24.97 -5.36 -8.81
CA SER A 148 25.94 -6.46 -8.59
C SER A 148 27.03 -6.18 -7.57
N ASP A 149 27.20 -4.92 -7.17
CA ASP A 149 28.30 -4.42 -6.33
C ASP A 149 27.87 -4.11 -4.88
N ILE A 150 26.73 -4.67 -4.44
CA ILE A 150 26.34 -4.61 -3.01
C ILE A 150 27.30 -5.48 -2.21
N PRO A 151 27.96 -4.96 -1.17
CA PRO A 151 28.77 -5.78 -0.29
C PRO A 151 27.95 -6.91 0.34
N GLU A 152 28.49 -8.13 0.36
CA GLU A 152 27.80 -9.28 0.97
C GLU A 152 27.43 -9.02 2.45
N ALA A 153 28.30 -8.29 3.18
CA ALA A 153 28.03 -7.89 4.56
C ALA A 153 26.74 -7.06 4.70
N ASP A 154 26.44 -6.21 3.72
CA ASP A 154 25.25 -5.37 3.71
C ASP A 154 24.00 -6.19 3.40
N LEU A 155 24.09 -7.12 2.44
CA LEU A 155 23.02 -8.10 2.16
C LEU A 155 22.70 -8.92 3.41
N ARG A 156 23.73 -9.51 4.04
CA ARG A 156 23.57 -10.30 5.27
C ARG A 156 22.97 -9.48 6.41
N ARG A 157 23.37 -8.22 6.59
CA ARG A 157 22.80 -7.33 7.62
C ARG A 157 21.30 -7.14 7.44
N VAL A 158 20.83 -6.98 6.20
CA VAL A 158 19.40 -6.84 5.91
C VAL A 158 18.67 -8.18 6.02
N TYR A 159 19.21 -9.24 5.41
CA TYR A 159 18.62 -10.58 5.44
C TYR A 159 18.50 -11.12 6.86
N SER A 160 19.46 -10.83 7.73
CA SER A 160 19.41 -11.17 9.15
C SER A 160 18.23 -10.49 9.86
N GLN A 161 18.01 -9.19 9.65
CA GLN A 161 16.87 -8.48 10.24
C GLN A 161 15.53 -9.03 9.73
N ILE A 162 15.42 -9.28 8.43
CA ILE A 162 14.20 -9.83 7.82
C ILE A 162 13.94 -11.26 8.31
N SER A 163 14.97 -12.08 8.46
CA SER A 163 14.86 -13.43 9.02
C SER A 163 14.31 -13.40 10.44
N LYS A 164 14.83 -12.50 11.29
CA LYS A 164 14.28 -12.26 12.64
C LYS A 164 12.78 -11.91 12.59
N TYR A 165 12.38 -11.00 11.70
CA TYR A 165 10.98 -10.58 11.55
C TYR A 165 10.07 -11.71 11.05
N MET A 166 10.53 -12.49 10.07
CA MET A 166 9.79 -13.65 9.56
C MET A 166 9.59 -14.70 10.65
N LEU A 167 10.60 -14.98 11.48
CA LEU A 167 10.46 -15.93 12.59
C LEU A 167 9.46 -15.45 13.66
N GLN A 168 9.39 -14.15 13.93
CA GLN A 168 8.36 -13.60 14.81
C GLN A 168 6.95 -13.74 14.23
N ILE A 169 6.79 -13.51 12.91
CA ILE A 169 5.51 -13.75 12.22
C ILE A 169 5.17 -15.24 12.25
N ALA A 170 6.15 -16.12 12.02
CA ALA A 170 5.99 -17.57 12.03
C ALA A 170 5.56 -18.12 13.40
N ALA A 171 5.83 -17.41 14.49
CA ALA A 171 5.39 -17.80 15.83
C ALA A 171 3.90 -17.55 16.09
N PHE A 172 3.24 -16.73 15.25
CA PHE A 172 1.80 -16.48 15.36
C PHE A 172 1.03 -17.33 14.36
N SER A 173 0.19 -18.23 14.87
CA SER A 173 -0.55 -19.20 14.06
C SER A 173 -2.06 -19.08 14.26
N PRO A 174 -2.74 -18.17 13.55
CA PRO A 174 -4.20 -18.16 13.52
C PRO A 174 -4.75 -19.49 13.00
N GLY A 175 -5.91 -19.90 13.52
CA GLY A 175 -6.60 -21.12 13.10
C GLY A 175 -7.53 -20.94 11.90
N ILE A 176 -7.51 -19.78 11.24
CA ILE A 176 -8.35 -19.48 10.07
C ILE A 176 -7.64 -18.58 9.06
N ILE A 177 -7.92 -18.78 7.77
CA ILE A 177 -7.43 -17.96 6.65
C ILE A 177 -8.40 -16.80 6.43
N GLY A 178 -7.86 -15.59 6.36
CA GLY A 178 -8.64 -14.36 6.23
C GLY A 178 -7.77 -13.12 6.24
N SER A 179 -8.34 -11.93 6.40
CA SER A 179 -7.59 -10.69 6.63
C SER A 179 -7.93 -10.13 8.00
N PHE A 180 -6.94 -9.55 8.68
CA PHE A 180 -7.19 -8.86 9.95
C PHE A 180 -8.12 -7.69 9.74
N LEU A 181 -9.08 -7.55 10.65
CA LEU A 181 -9.95 -6.39 10.77
C LEU A 181 -9.53 -5.57 12.00
N PRO A 182 -9.77 -4.25 12.02
CA PRO A 182 -9.48 -3.42 13.18
C PRO A 182 -10.29 -3.93 14.38
N ARG A 183 -9.63 -4.10 15.53
CA ARG A 183 -10.33 -4.54 16.75
C ARG A 183 -11.26 -3.41 17.23
N THR A 184 -12.53 -3.72 17.43
CA THR A 184 -13.45 -2.83 18.15
C THR A 184 -13.58 -3.30 19.60
N GLN A 185 -13.97 -2.43 20.53
CA GLN A 185 -14.07 -2.75 21.97
C GLN A 185 -15.05 -3.89 22.29
N HIS A 186 -15.87 -4.33 21.32
CA HIS A 186 -16.98 -5.24 21.51
C HIS A 186 -16.94 -6.50 20.62
N ASP A 187 -15.92 -6.70 19.80
CA ASP A 187 -15.87 -7.84 18.86
C ASP A 187 -14.66 -8.75 19.12
N GLU A 188 -14.92 -10.02 19.40
CA GLU A 188 -13.90 -11.05 19.60
C GLU A 188 -13.35 -11.60 18.26
N SER A 189 -14.10 -11.48 17.15
CA SER A 189 -13.71 -12.00 15.83
C SER A 189 -13.03 -10.93 14.98
N HIS A 190 -11.71 -10.82 15.10
CA HIS A 190 -10.86 -9.83 14.41
C HIS A 190 -10.34 -10.29 13.03
N ILE A 191 -10.90 -11.37 12.46
CA ILE A 191 -10.50 -11.91 11.14
C ILE A 191 -11.73 -11.96 10.24
N GLY A 192 -11.65 -11.27 9.11
CA GLY A 192 -12.67 -11.27 8.06
C GLY A 192 -12.23 -12.01 6.80
N PRO A 193 -13.10 -12.04 5.77
CA PRO A 193 -12.80 -12.66 4.49
C PRO A 193 -11.49 -12.14 3.88
N PRO A 194 -10.66 -13.02 3.28
CA PRO A 194 -9.37 -12.64 2.73
C PRO A 194 -9.56 -11.63 1.58
N LEU A 195 -8.69 -10.62 1.55
CA LEU A 195 -8.52 -9.72 0.41
C LEU A 195 -7.05 -9.74 0.03
N THR A 196 -6.70 -10.67 -0.87
CA THR A 196 -5.31 -10.87 -1.27
C THR A 196 -4.86 -9.79 -2.26
N TYR A 197 -3.55 -9.57 -2.35
CA TYR A 197 -2.97 -8.68 -3.35
C TYR A 197 -3.34 -9.09 -4.78
N LYS A 198 -3.40 -10.40 -5.08
CA LYS A 198 -3.91 -10.92 -6.36
C LYS A 198 -5.33 -10.44 -6.67
N MET A 199 -6.26 -10.52 -5.72
CA MET A 199 -7.65 -10.08 -5.93
C MET A 199 -7.74 -8.58 -6.20
N LEU A 200 -6.96 -7.78 -5.47
CA LEU A 200 -6.85 -6.33 -5.68
C LEU A 200 -6.26 -6.00 -7.06
N MET A 201 -5.24 -6.73 -7.49
CA MET A 201 -4.63 -6.54 -8.80
C MET A 201 -5.54 -6.97 -9.96
N ILE A 202 -6.30 -8.06 -9.81
CA ILE A 202 -7.30 -8.46 -10.82
C ILE A 202 -8.39 -7.40 -10.93
N GLU A 203 -8.86 -6.87 -9.80
CA GLU A 203 -9.83 -5.78 -9.78
C GLU A 203 -9.26 -4.48 -10.36
N TRP A 204 -7.99 -4.18 -10.11
CA TRP A 204 -7.34 -2.99 -10.65
C TRP A 204 -7.13 -3.07 -12.17
N LEU A 205 -6.61 -4.19 -12.67
CA LEU A 205 -6.17 -4.32 -14.06
C LEU A 205 -7.29 -4.79 -14.98
N GLY A 206 -8.17 -5.67 -14.49
CA GLY A 206 -9.25 -6.27 -15.27
C GLY A 206 -10.63 -5.71 -14.91
N HIS A 207 -10.73 -4.82 -13.92
CA HIS A 207 -11.97 -4.17 -13.46
C HIS A 207 -13.12 -5.15 -13.14
N VAL A 208 -12.73 -6.34 -12.72
CA VAL A 208 -13.62 -7.42 -12.31
C VAL A 208 -13.30 -7.85 -10.89
N LYS A 209 -14.35 -8.09 -10.11
CA LYS A 209 -14.22 -8.66 -8.76
C LYS A 209 -14.28 -10.18 -8.84
N VAL A 210 -13.21 -10.80 -8.35
CA VAL A 210 -13.08 -12.26 -8.21
C VAL A 210 -13.09 -12.69 -6.74
N GLY A 211 -13.27 -13.98 -6.49
CA GLY A 211 -13.40 -14.61 -5.18
C GLY A 211 -14.83 -14.54 -4.61
N GLY A 212 -15.83 -14.62 -5.50
CA GLY A 212 -17.24 -14.58 -5.14
C GLY A 212 -17.65 -13.32 -4.36
N ALA A 213 -18.54 -13.50 -3.38
CA ALA A 213 -19.10 -12.40 -2.60
C ALA A 213 -18.13 -11.81 -1.55
N ARG A 214 -16.89 -12.32 -1.45
CA ARG A 214 -15.86 -11.89 -0.47
C ARG A 214 -16.40 -11.76 0.96
N ASN A 215 -17.34 -12.63 1.34
CA ASN A 215 -18.06 -12.60 2.61
C ASN A 215 -17.78 -13.83 3.48
N LYS A 216 -16.87 -14.71 3.05
CA LYS A 216 -16.53 -15.96 3.71
C LYS A 216 -15.02 -16.06 3.96
N VAL A 217 -14.67 -16.54 5.14
CA VAL A 217 -13.32 -16.93 5.57
C VAL A 217 -13.03 -18.38 5.16
N CYS A 218 -11.76 -18.74 4.93
CA CYS A 218 -11.39 -20.10 4.56
C CYS A 218 -10.84 -20.87 5.78
N TRP A 219 -11.19 -22.14 5.88
CA TRP A 219 -10.86 -22.99 7.04
C TRP A 219 -9.76 -24.02 6.75
N SER A 220 -9.41 -24.22 5.48
CA SER A 220 -8.43 -25.22 5.06
C SER A 220 -7.56 -24.70 3.92
N ASN A 221 -6.38 -25.31 3.76
CA ASN A 221 -5.51 -25.09 2.60
C ASN A 221 -6.26 -25.44 1.30
N GLN A 222 -7.00 -26.55 1.29
CA GLN A 222 -7.75 -26.99 0.11
C GLN A 222 -8.78 -25.95 -0.33
N GLU A 223 -9.56 -25.40 0.60
CA GLU A 223 -10.51 -24.33 0.31
C GLU A 223 -9.80 -23.10 -0.27
N PHE A 224 -8.73 -22.63 0.38
CA PHE A 224 -7.99 -21.45 -0.08
C PHE A 224 -7.37 -21.61 -1.47
N PHE A 225 -6.70 -22.74 -1.74
CA PHE A 225 -6.05 -22.93 -3.03
C PHE A 225 -7.06 -23.16 -4.16
N ASN A 226 -8.18 -23.85 -3.89
CA ASN A 226 -9.30 -23.95 -4.83
C ASN A 226 -9.87 -22.56 -5.15
N ASP A 227 -10.19 -21.77 -4.12
CA ASP A 227 -10.73 -20.42 -4.31
C ASP A 227 -9.73 -19.52 -5.07
N THR A 228 -8.44 -19.61 -4.74
CA THR A 228 -7.38 -18.83 -5.41
C THR A 228 -7.21 -19.21 -6.88
N MET A 229 -7.38 -20.48 -7.23
CA MET A 229 -7.37 -20.92 -8.62
C MET A 229 -8.61 -20.45 -9.36
N MET A 230 -9.78 -20.58 -8.72
CA MET A 230 -11.04 -20.14 -9.30
C MET A 230 -11.06 -18.66 -9.64
N GLN A 231 -10.32 -17.81 -8.93
CA GLN A 231 -10.20 -16.39 -9.27
C GLN A 231 -9.74 -16.14 -10.72
N ASN A 232 -8.75 -16.88 -11.22
CA ASN A 232 -8.28 -16.69 -12.60
C ASN A 232 -9.29 -17.24 -13.62
N TRP A 233 -9.99 -18.33 -13.26
CA TRP A 233 -11.05 -18.90 -14.07
C TRP A 233 -12.26 -17.97 -14.15
N GLU A 234 -12.76 -17.45 -13.02
CA GLU A 234 -13.81 -16.43 -12.95
C GLU A 234 -13.47 -15.22 -13.83
N ARG A 235 -12.22 -14.72 -13.74
CA ARG A 235 -11.76 -13.62 -14.59
C ARG A 235 -11.86 -13.95 -16.07
N LEU A 236 -11.45 -15.15 -16.50
CA LEU A 236 -11.50 -15.55 -17.91
C LEU A 236 -12.92 -15.40 -18.49
N PHE A 237 -13.95 -15.75 -17.72
CA PHE A 237 -15.35 -15.64 -18.16
C PHE A 237 -15.91 -14.23 -18.02
N VAL A 238 -15.62 -13.53 -16.92
CA VAL A 238 -16.31 -12.27 -16.57
C VAL A 238 -15.66 -11.05 -17.22
N GLN A 239 -14.34 -11.04 -17.40
CA GLN A 239 -13.65 -9.90 -18.01
C GLN A 239 -13.84 -9.95 -19.54
N ALA A 240 -14.46 -8.92 -20.12
CA ALA A 240 -14.85 -8.91 -21.53
C ALA A 240 -13.66 -9.09 -22.48
N ASN A 241 -12.53 -8.44 -22.19
CA ASN A 241 -11.30 -8.52 -22.97
C ASN A 241 -10.27 -9.49 -22.37
N SER A 242 -10.71 -10.55 -21.69
CA SER A 242 -9.81 -11.53 -21.06
C SER A 242 -8.98 -12.38 -22.03
N VAL A 243 -9.26 -12.30 -23.33
CA VAL A 243 -8.62 -13.01 -24.44
C VAL A 243 -8.52 -12.08 -25.65
N LYS A 244 -7.59 -12.36 -26.56
CA LYS A 244 -7.32 -11.52 -27.76
C LYS A 244 -8.08 -11.97 -29.01
N ASP A 245 -8.22 -13.27 -29.19
CA ASP A 245 -8.84 -13.89 -30.36
C ASP A 245 -9.28 -15.33 -30.02
N GLU A 246 -9.80 -16.05 -31.00
CA GLU A 246 -10.27 -17.43 -30.83
C GLU A 246 -9.13 -18.37 -30.41
N GLU A 247 -7.94 -18.22 -30.98
CA GLU A 247 -6.79 -19.08 -30.67
C GLU A 247 -6.37 -18.87 -29.20
N ASP A 248 -6.23 -17.61 -28.79
CA ASP A 248 -5.93 -17.25 -27.41
C ASP A 248 -7.02 -17.72 -26.44
N ALA A 249 -8.30 -17.64 -26.81
CA ALA A 249 -9.40 -18.14 -25.98
C ALA A 249 -9.32 -19.66 -25.75
N ARG A 250 -9.07 -20.43 -26.81
CA ARG A 250 -8.87 -21.89 -26.72
C ARG A 250 -7.67 -22.22 -25.85
N LEU A 251 -6.59 -21.48 -26.04
CA LEU A 251 -5.32 -21.67 -25.37
C LEU A 251 -5.40 -21.37 -23.86
N MET A 252 -6.07 -20.28 -23.49
CA MET A 252 -6.34 -19.91 -22.10
C MET A 252 -7.26 -20.93 -21.41
N TYR A 253 -8.31 -21.39 -22.09
CA TYR A 253 -9.21 -22.43 -21.57
C TYR A 253 -8.46 -23.74 -21.30
N ALA A 254 -7.72 -24.23 -22.29
CA ALA A 254 -6.94 -25.46 -22.19
C ALA A 254 -5.91 -25.37 -21.05
N THR A 255 -5.16 -24.26 -20.97
CA THR A 255 -4.18 -24.02 -19.91
C THR A 255 -4.82 -24.07 -18.54
N HIS A 256 -5.97 -23.42 -18.37
CA HIS A 256 -6.65 -23.42 -17.09
C HIS A 256 -7.21 -24.80 -16.69
N GLN A 257 -7.69 -25.59 -17.66
CA GLN A 257 -8.14 -26.96 -17.43
C GLN A 257 -6.98 -27.86 -17.01
N GLU A 258 -5.87 -27.82 -17.75
CA GLU A 258 -4.63 -28.54 -17.44
C GLU A 258 -4.18 -28.23 -16.02
N ILE A 259 -4.10 -26.94 -15.71
CA ILE A 259 -3.70 -26.47 -14.38
C ILE A 259 -4.70 -26.98 -13.34
N SER A 260 -6.01 -26.76 -13.49
CA SER A 260 -7.00 -27.20 -12.49
C SER A 260 -6.94 -28.70 -12.17
N ILE A 261 -6.71 -29.55 -13.19
CA ILE A 261 -6.56 -31.01 -13.01
C ILE A 261 -5.29 -31.34 -12.21
N VAL A 262 -4.20 -30.64 -12.50
CA VAL A 262 -2.87 -30.88 -11.95
C VAL A 262 -2.73 -30.34 -10.52
N LEU A 263 -3.32 -29.18 -10.23
CA LEU A 263 -3.18 -28.52 -8.93
C LEU A 263 -3.78 -29.35 -7.79
N ALA A 264 -4.72 -30.25 -8.09
CA ALA A 264 -5.22 -31.26 -7.16
C ALA A 264 -4.11 -32.08 -6.46
N GLN A 265 -2.95 -32.22 -7.12
CA GLN A 265 -1.80 -32.99 -6.63
C GLN A 265 -0.79 -32.14 -5.84
N PHE A 266 -0.85 -30.82 -5.98
CA PHE A 266 -0.03 -29.88 -5.22
C PHE A 266 -0.70 -29.39 -3.94
N PHE A 267 -1.96 -29.75 -3.71
CA PHE A 267 -2.65 -29.40 -2.47
C PHE A 267 -1.98 -30.12 -1.30
N PRO A 268 -1.41 -29.38 -0.33
CA PRO A 268 -0.92 -30.00 0.88
C PRO A 268 -2.12 -30.52 1.67
N HIS A 269 -2.10 -31.81 2.04
CA HIS A 269 -3.13 -32.40 2.89
C HIS A 269 -3.05 -31.94 4.36
N GLU A 270 -2.03 -31.18 4.74
CA GLU A 270 -1.76 -30.84 6.14
C GLU A 270 -2.24 -29.43 6.49
N ASP A 271 -3.47 -29.34 6.98
CA ASP A 271 -3.98 -28.15 7.68
C ASP A 271 -3.43 -28.04 9.12
N SER A 272 -2.79 -29.10 9.62
CA SER A 272 -2.32 -29.24 11.01
C SER A 272 -1.24 -28.23 11.42
N ILE A 273 -0.58 -27.57 10.46
CA ILE A 273 0.48 -26.58 10.71
C ILE A 273 -0.06 -25.15 10.90
N GLY A 274 -1.35 -24.97 10.66
CA GLY A 274 -2.03 -23.69 10.78
C GLY A 274 -1.60 -22.69 9.70
N PHE A 275 -1.92 -21.42 9.94
CA PHE A 275 -1.80 -20.35 8.94
C PHE A 275 -0.88 -19.24 9.44
N ARG A 276 -0.37 -18.40 8.55
CA ARG A 276 0.57 -17.30 8.90
C ARG A 276 0.19 -16.01 8.21
N LEU A 277 0.47 -14.88 8.87
CA LEU A 277 0.38 -13.59 8.19
C LEU A 277 1.37 -13.58 7.02
N PHE A 278 0.86 -13.23 5.86
CA PHE A 278 1.60 -13.11 4.62
C PHE A 278 1.25 -11.77 3.98
N SER A 279 2.25 -11.18 3.34
CA SER A 279 2.09 -9.95 2.59
C SER A 279 3.07 -9.96 1.43
N GLU A 280 2.53 -9.89 0.21
CA GLU A 280 3.34 -9.82 -1.00
C GLU A 280 4.21 -8.55 -1.04
N VAL A 281 3.77 -7.51 -0.32
CA VAL A 281 4.45 -6.21 -0.23
C VAL A 281 5.51 -6.16 0.86
N LEU A 282 5.67 -7.19 1.72
CA LEU A 282 6.76 -7.29 2.70
C LEU A 282 8.10 -7.56 2.00
N SER A 283 8.70 -6.51 1.44
CA SER A 283 9.84 -6.54 0.52
C SER A 283 10.66 -5.25 0.64
N PRO A 284 11.86 -5.16 0.03
CA PRO A 284 12.66 -3.93 -0.02
C PRO A 284 11.93 -2.69 -0.55
N TRP A 285 10.83 -2.87 -1.29
CA TRP A 285 9.99 -1.78 -1.79
C TRP A 285 9.20 -1.06 -0.70
N SER A 286 8.92 -1.74 0.42
CA SER A 286 8.16 -1.23 1.56
C SER A 286 9.01 -1.03 2.83
N MET A 287 10.30 -1.34 2.78
CA MET A 287 11.22 -1.22 3.91
C MET A 287 12.02 0.08 3.83
N LEU A 288 12.11 0.77 4.96
CA LEU A 288 12.94 1.96 5.16
C LEU A 288 14.11 1.60 6.06
N VAL A 289 15.32 1.99 5.64
CA VAL A 289 16.54 1.88 6.44
C VAL A 289 17.02 3.25 6.93
N LYS A 290 17.74 3.26 8.05
CA LYS A 290 18.20 4.49 8.71
C LYS A 290 19.12 5.35 7.83
N SER A 291 20.08 4.74 7.13
CA SER A 291 20.91 5.39 6.12
C SER A 291 21.45 4.37 5.10
N ASP A 292 22.26 4.84 4.15
CA ASP A 292 23.03 4.02 3.19
C ASP A 292 24.16 3.20 3.83
N THR A 293 24.50 3.51 5.08
CA THR A 293 25.62 2.94 5.85
C THR A 293 25.12 2.21 7.10
N ASP A 294 24.03 2.68 7.70
CA ASP A 294 23.30 2.02 8.78
C ASP A 294 22.01 1.42 8.22
N LEU A 295 22.12 0.18 7.73
CA LEU A 295 21.02 -0.56 7.12
C LEU A 295 20.01 -1.14 8.13
N THR A 296 19.92 -0.54 9.32
CA THR A 296 18.89 -0.88 10.30
C THR A 296 17.52 -0.50 9.74
N ILE A 297 16.60 -1.47 9.66
CA ILE A 297 15.23 -1.26 9.20
C ILE A 297 14.48 -0.46 10.27
N THR A 298 14.07 0.76 9.94
CA THR A 298 13.37 1.68 10.84
C THR A 298 11.87 1.77 10.56
N GLY A 299 11.41 1.24 9.43
CA GLY A 299 10.01 1.23 9.04
C GLY A 299 9.68 0.16 8.02
N ILE A 300 8.55 -0.51 8.23
CA ILE A 300 7.89 -1.37 7.25
C ILE A 300 6.51 -0.76 7.00
N VAL A 301 6.37 -0.15 5.83
CA VAL A 301 5.16 0.55 5.41
C VAL A 301 4.33 -0.33 4.46
N ASP A 302 3.20 0.20 4.00
CA ASP A 302 2.36 -0.43 2.96
C ASP A 302 1.92 -1.87 3.29
N TRP A 303 0.98 -2.01 4.23
CA TRP A 303 0.43 -3.30 4.66
C TRP A 303 -0.78 -3.74 3.83
N GLN A 304 -0.88 -3.19 2.63
CA GLN A 304 -1.99 -3.36 1.73
C GLN A 304 -2.02 -4.77 1.13
N GLY A 305 -3.19 -5.42 1.20
CA GLY A 305 -3.34 -6.80 0.71
C GLY A 305 -2.66 -7.84 1.61
N ALA A 306 -2.29 -7.49 2.84
CA ALA A 306 -1.86 -8.45 3.85
C ALA A 306 -3.03 -9.35 4.28
N TYR A 307 -2.75 -10.65 4.43
CA TYR A 307 -3.75 -11.64 4.80
C TYR A 307 -3.08 -12.83 5.52
N ILE A 308 -3.87 -13.66 6.17
CA ILE A 308 -3.47 -14.91 6.77
C ILE A 308 -3.54 -15.98 5.69
N ALA A 309 -2.41 -16.56 5.33
CA ALA A 309 -2.23 -17.53 4.25
C ALA A 309 -1.91 -18.93 4.79
N PRO A 310 -2.10 -19.98 3.96
CA PRO A 310 -1.46 -21.28 4.17
C PRO A 310 0.02 -21.14 4.55
N PHE A 311 0.49 -21.96 5.50
CA PHE A 311 1.90 -21.97 5.90
C PHE A 311 2.84 -22.13 4.70
N GLN A 312 2.45 -22.90 3.69
CA GLN A 312 3.24 -23.19 2.50
C GLN A 312 3.50 -21.95 1.63
N ILE A 313 2.53 -21.03 1.56
CA ILE A 313 2.73 -19.72 0.91
C ILE A 313 3.73 -18.90 1.71
N PHE A 314 3.57 -18.85 3.03
CA PHE A 314 4.48 -18.13 3.92
C PHE A 314 5.91 -18.68 3.92
N SER A 315 6.07 -20.01 3.85
CA SER A 315 7.37 -20.70 3.84
C SER A 315 7.97 -20.83 2.45
N SER A 316 7.51 -20.05 1.49
CA SER A 316 8.16 -19.92 0.18
C SER A 316 9.40 -19.04 0.29
N PRO A 317 10.48 -19.34 -0.46
CA PRO A 317 11.57 -18.41 -0.70
C PRO A 317 11.06 -16.99 -1.01
N PRO A 318 11.66 -15.92 -0.44
CA PRO A 318 11.22 -14.56 -0.72
C PRO A 318 11.37 -14.24 -2.22
N TRP A 319 10.29 -13.82 -2.87
CA TRP A 319 10.31 -13.52 -4.31
C TRP A 319 11.25 -12.37 -4.67
N TRP A 320 11.52 -11.45 -3.73
CA TRP A 320 12.20 -10.17 -3.96
C TRP A 320 13.72 -10.20 -3.78
N LEU A 321 14.36 -11.37 -3.60
CA LEU A 321 15.79 -11.45 -3.29
C LEU A 321 16.69 -10.73 -4.31
N ILE A 322 16.24 -10.60 -5.56
CA ILE A 322 16.91 -9.81 -6.61
C ILE A 322 16.08 -8.62 -7.11
N LEU A 323 15.09 -8.19 -6.32
CA LEU A 323 14.10 -7.13 -6.56
C LEU A 323 13.06 -7.36 -7.66
N GLU A 324 13.20 -8.43 -8.45
CA GLU A 324 12.26 -8.83 -9.50
C GLU A 324 11.57 -10.15 -9.16
N ARG A 325 10.32 -10.33 -9.61
CA ARG A 325 9.60 -11.59 -9.39
C ARG A 325 10.15 -12.71 -10.27
N PRO A 326 10.32 -13.94 -9.74
CA PRO A 326 10.85 -15.06 -10.51
C PRO A 326 10.09 -15.43 -11.78
N ILE A 327 8.78 -15.17 -11.83
CA ILE A 327 8.01 -15.37 -13.05
C ILE A 327 8.39 -14.43 -14.21
N LEU A 328 9.10 -13.34 -13.92
CA LEU A 328 9.58 -12.38 -14.90
C LEU A 328 11.06 -12.61 -15.27
N PHE A 329 11.70 -13.64 -14.72
CA PHE A 329 13.06 -13.99 -15.08
C PHE A 329 13.12 -14.39 -16.55
N SER A 330 14.00 -13.72 -17.28
CA SER A 330 14.12 -13.89 -18.74
C SER A 330 15.39 -14.65 -19.13
N ARG A 331 16.34 -14.79 -18.20
CA ARG A 331 17.66 -15.41 -18.43
C ARG A 331 17.99 -16.40 -17.33
N ASP A 332 18.74 -17.45 -17.66
CA ASP A 332 19.25 -18.40 -16.66
C ASP A 332 20.19 -17.73 -15.64
N GLU A 333 20.86 -16.65 -16.04
CA GLU A 333 21.66 -15.80 -15.14
C GLU A 333 20.83 -15.18 -14.01
N ASP A 334 19.55 -14.85 -14.25
CA ASP A 334 18.67 -14.28 -13.23
C ASP A 334 18.33 -15.34 -12.17
N VAL A 335 18.13 -16.60 -12.60
CA VAL A 335 17.93 -17.76 -11.71
C VAL A 335 19.18 -18.01 -10.87
N ALA A 336 20.36 -18.08 -11.49
CA ALA A 336 21.62 -18.28 -10.78
C ALA A 336 21.95 -17.12 -9.82
N LEU A 337 21.57 -15.88 -10.17
CA LEU A 337 21.69 -14.73 -9.28
C LEU A 337 20.74 -14.89 -8.08
N TYR A 338 19.49 -15.28 -8.31
CA TYR A 338 18.51 -15.54 -7.27
C TYR A 338 18.98 -16.63 -6.31
N GLU A 339 19.47 -17.76 -6.82
CA GLU A 339 19.98 -18.88 -6.01
C GLU A 339 21.11 -18.44 -5.08
N ARG A 340 22.05 -17.65 -5.56
CA ARG A 340 23.13 -17.10 -4.71
C ARG A 340 22.58 -16.23 -3.57
N HIS A 341 21.56 -15.42 -3.82
CA HIS A 341 20.95 -14.59 -2.77
C HIS A 341 20.08 -15.43 -1.82
N LEU A 342 19.47 -16.50 -2.33
CA LEU A 342 18.71 -17.45 -1.53
C LEU A 342 19.63 -18.16 -0.54
N ASP A 343 20.80 -18.65 -0.97
CA ASP A 343 21.79 -19.26 -0.09
C ASP A 343 22.19 -18.32 1.06
N LEU A 344 22.50 -17.05 0.74
CA LEU A 344 22.83 -16.03 1.74
C LEU A 344 21.67 -15.78 2.72
N PHE A 345 20.44 -15.72 2.21
CA PHE A 345 19.26 -15.50 3.04
C PHE A 345 18.99 -16.68 3.97
N LEU A 346 19.06 -17.91 3.46
CA LEU A 346 18.85 -19.12 4.23
C LEU A 346 19.93 -19.32 5.29
N ASP A 347 21.19 -18.95 5.01
CA ASP A 347 22.25 -18.91 6.01
C ASP A 347 21.92 -17.99 7.19
N GLU A 348 21.45 -16.77 6.92
CA GLU A 348 21.05 -15.83 7.97
C GLU A 348 19.81 -16.33 8.74
N MET A 349 18.87 -16.98 8.07
CA MET A 349 17.71 -17.59 8.72
C MET A 349 18.12 -18.73 9.66
N ARG A 350 18.98 -19.65 9.22
CA ARG A 350 19.48 -20.76 10.06
C ARG A 350 20.24 -20.28 11.29
N LYS A 351 21.00 -19.18 11.17
CA LYS A 351 21.66 -18.55 12.34
C LYS A 351 20.64 -18.13 13.38
N TRP A 352 19.56 -17.45 12.97
CA TRP A 352 18.49 -17.06 13.88
C TRP A 352 17.74 -18.26 14.47
N GLU A 353 17.42 -19.26 13.66
CA GLU A 353 16.72 -20.47 14.14
C GLU A 353 17.55 -21.23 15.17
N SER A 354 18.87 -21.32 14.96
CA SER A 354 19.81 -21.91 15.91
C SER A 354 19.89 -21.13 17.22
N LEU A 355 19.88 -19.79 17.16
CA LEU A 355 19.93 -18.91 18.33
C LEU A 355 18.66 -19.00 19.18
N VAL A 356 17.49 -19.01 18.52
CA VAL A 356 16.21 -19.07 19.22
C VAL A 356 15.88 -20.52 19.65
N GLY A 357 16.69 -21.50 19.24
CA GLY A 357 16.51 -22.92 19.56
C GLY A 357 15.29 -23.53 18.87
N LEU A 358 14.88 -22.93 17.75
CA LEU A 358 13.62 -23.19 17.09
C LEU A 358 13.75 -24.23 16.00
N ALA A 359 13.92 -25.50 16.40
CA ALA A 359 13.21 -26.55 15.67
C ALA A 359 11.74 -26.46 16.10
N HIS A 360 11.07 -25.32 15.87
CA HIS A 360 9.79 -25.04 16.52
C HIS A 360 8.74 -26.00 15.99
N ASP A 361 7.99 -26.60 16.92
CA ASP A 361 6.70 -27.18 16.59
C ASP A 361 5.72 -26.05 16.26
N PHE A 362 5.75 -25.57 15.01
CA PHE A 362 4.86 -24.53 14.44
C PHE A 362 3.36 -24.89 14.52
N THR A 363 3.03 -26.06 15.08
CA THR A 363 1.68 -26.63 15.17
C THR A 363 1.06 -26.55 16.58
N ASP A 364 1.79 -26.10 17.61
CA ASP A 364 1.24 -25.92 18.96
C ASP A 364 0.77 -24.47 19.18
N PRO A 365 -0.54 -24.16 19.14
CA PRO A 365 -1.05 -22.82 19.44
C PRO A 365 -0.74 -22.34 20.87
N GLN A 366 -0.42 -23.24 21.82
CA GLN A 366 0.03 -22.88 23.17
C GLN A 366 1.53 -22.54 23.24
N SER A 367 2.32 -22.86 22.21
CA SER A 367 3.73 -22.45 22.14
C SER A 367 3.89 -20.93 22.03
N SER A 368 2.87 -20.22 21.52
CA SER A 368 2.78 -18.75 21.51
C SER A 368 2.80 -18.13 22.91
N GLN A 369 2.35 -18.87 23.94
CA GLN A 369 2.44 -18.47 25.36
C GLN A 369 3.78 -18.84 26.01
N LYS A 370 4.60 -19.65 25.33
CA LYS A 370 5.95 -20.06 25.74
C LYS A 370 7.03 -19.41 24.89
N LEU A 371 6.81 -18.23 24.30
CA LEU A 371 7.98 -17.38 24.04
C LEU A 371 8.57 -17.03 25.41
N PRO A 372 9.78 -17.50 25.75
CA PRO A 372 10.39 -17.04 26.98
C PRO A 372 10.48 -15.51 26.92
N ARG A 373 10.28 -14.83 28.05
CA ARG A 373 10.56 -13.37 28.15
C ARG A 373 11.98 -13.03 27.67
N SER A 374 12.88 -14.02 27.56
CA SER A 374 14.22 -13.91 26.97
C SER A 374 14.23 -13.72 25.45
N ILE A 375 13.14 -13.94 24.72
CA ILE A 375 13.06 -13.50 23.32
C ILE A 375 13.01 -11.97 23.31
N HIS A 376 12.17 -11.33 24.13
CA HIS A 376 12.21 -9.86 24.27
C HIS A 376 13.56 -9.40 24.85
N GLY A 377 14.09 -10.07 25.88
CA GLY A 377 15.38 -9.74 26.49
C GLY A 377 16.62 -9.94 25.61
N ALA A 378 16.64 -10.94 24.72
CA ALA A 378 17.70 -11.11 23.71
C ALA A 378 17.52 -10.16 22.51
N PHE A 379 16.36 -9.50 22.42
CA PHE A 379 16.03 -8.51 21.39
C PHE A 379 16.09 -7.05 21.90
N ASP A 380 16.23 -6.79 23.21
CA ASP A 380 16.10 -5.48 23.87
C ASP A 380 17.42 -4.87 24.39
N ASP A 381 18.61 -5.34 23.96
CA ASP A 381 19.88 -4.69 24.35
C ASP A 381 20.10 -3.30 23.71
N ASN A 382 19.11 -2.76 23.00
CA ASN A 382 19.00 -1.34 22.71
C ASN A 382 17.53 -0.97 22.46
N VAL A 383 17.08 0.15 23.04
CA VAL A 383 15.76 0.79 22.91
C VAL A 383 14.77 0.44 24.04
N ASP A 384 15.13 0.81 25.26
CA ASP A 384 14.22 0.84 26.40
C ASP A 384 13.97 2.29 26.84
N THR A 385 12.95 2.96 26.26
CA THR A 385 12.38 4.20 26.86
C THR A 385 10.97 4.60 26.41
N PHE A 386 10.25 3.86 25.56
CA PHE A 386 8.93 4.32 25.06
C PHE A 386 7.73 3.42 25.38
N ARG A 387 7.89 2.37 26.20
CA ARG A 387 6.82 1.37 26.44
C ARG A 387 5.82 1.69 27.56
N LEU A 388 5.84 2.88 28.16
CA LEU A 388 4.88 3.24 29.22
C LEU A 388 4.13 4.55 28.93
N ARG A 389 3.08 4.44 28.12
CA ARG A 389 1.84 5.27 28.19
C ARG A 389 0.76 4.71 27.24
N LEU A 390 0.36 3.47 27.49
CA LEU A 390 -0.96 2.98 27.05
C LEU A 390 -1.92 3.24 28.21
N LEU A 391 -2.73 4.28 28.10
CA LEU A 391 -4.04 4.51 28.74
C LEU A 391 -4.53 5.92 28.35
N CYS A 392 -5.76 6.00 27.84
CA CYS A 392 -6.51 7.19 27.40
C CYS A 392 -6.04 7.75 26.04
N LEU A 393 -6.83 7.74 24.96
CA LEU A 393 -8.17 8.33 24.81
C LEU A 393 -9.00 7.50 23.83
N ASN A 394 -10.09 6.91 24.32
CA ASN A 394 -11.21 6.45 23.51
C ASN A 394 -12.29 7.53 23.63
N ASP A 395 -12.51 8.33 22.60
CA ASP A 395 -13.75 9.10 22.47
C ASP A 395 -14.07 9.28 20.99
N ALA A 396 -14.89 8.36 20.46
CA ALA A 396 -15.63 8.61 19.25
C ALA A 396 -16.76 9.60 19.60
N PRO A 397 -16.94 10.72 18.88
CA PRO A 397 -18.05 11.62 19.15
C PRO A 397 -19.38 10.94 18.83
N LYS A 398 -20.23 10.84 19.85
CA LYS A 398 -21.64 10.46 19.76
C LYS A 398 -22.46 11.63 19.21
N GLU A 399 -23.33 11.28 18.26
CA GLU A 399 -24.47 12.06 17.73
C GLU A 399 -24.17 13.33 16.92
N SER A 400 -24.82 13.44 15.76
CA SER A 400 -25.02 14.68 15.03
C SER A 400 -26.47 14.76 14.55
N PRO A 401 -27.11 15.92 14.62
CA PRO A 401 -28.53 16.11 14.30
C PRO A 401 -28.76 16.09 12.79
N ALA A 402 -29.97 15.68 12.40
CA ALA A 402 -30.45 15.71 11.03
C ALA A 402 -30.37 17.13 10.44
N ILE A 403 -29.67 17.26 9.30
CA ILE A 403 -29.68 18.47 8.47
C ILE A 403 -29.95 18.02 7.03
N GLU A 404 -31.08 18.46 6.49
CA GLU A 404 -31.45 18.35 5.09
C GLU A 404 -30.45 19.09 4.21
N THR A 405 -29.80 18.37 3.28
CA THR A 405 -29.05 18.97 2.18
C THR A 405 -29.86 18.89 0.90
N ALA A 406 -30.25 20.06 0.38
CA ALA A 406 -30.84 20.21 -0.94
C ALA A 406 -29.83 19.80 -2.02
N ALA A 407 -30.09 18.66 -2.68
CA ALA A 407 -29.36 18.21 -3.85
C ALA A 407 -29.95 18.89 -5.10
N GLY A 408 -29.12 19.72 -5.75
CA GLY A 408 -29.32 20.13 -7.13
C GLY A 408 -28.25 19.45 -7.97
N GLU A 409 -28.49 18.20 -8.38
CA GLU A 409 -27.57 17.43 -9.24
C GLU A 409 -27.96 17.58 -10.71
N THR A 410 -27.03 18.07 -11.52
CA THR A 410 -27.05 17.87 -12.97
C THR A 410 -26.38 16.54 -13.28
N GLN A 411 -27.20 15.52 -13.57
CA GLN A 411 -26.77 14.24 -14.14
C GLN A 411 -25.98 14.48 -15.43
N THR A 412 -24.76 13.95 -15.51
CA THR A 412 -23.96 13.91 -16.75
C THR A 412 -23.91 12.49 -17.28
N ALA A 413 -23.84 12.34 -18.61
CA ALA A 413 -23.98 11.07 -19.34
C ALA A 413 -22.98 9.97 -18.91
N ALA A 414 -21.83 10.31 -18.34
CA ALA A 414 -20.86 9.35 -17.79
C ALA A 414 -21.40 8.59 -16.55
N THR A 415 -22.35 9.18 -15.81
CA THR A 415 -23.00 8.58 -14.64
C THR A 415 -24.03 7.53 -15.07
N CYS A 416 -24.74 7.75 -16.18
CA CYS A 416 -25.72 6.78 -16.70
C CYS A 416 -25.06 5.53 -17.31
N ILE A 417 -23.82 5.62 -17.79
CA ILE A 417 -23.09 4.46 -18.34
C ILE A 417 -22.48 3.60 -17.21
N THR A 418 -22.12 4.22 -16.07
CA THR A 418 -21.58 3.51 -14.91
C THR A 418 -22.65 2.81 -14.08
N GLU A 419 -23.87 3.34 -13.99
CA GLU A 419 -24.99 2.67 -13.30
C GLU A 419 -25.43 1.36 -14.00
N SER A 420 -25.29 1.28 -15.33
CA SER A 420 -25.49 0.05 -16.12
C SER A 420 -24.46 -1.06 -15.80
N ILE A 421 -23.27 -0.68 -15.31
CA ILE A 421 -22.18 -1.60 -14.95
C ILE A 421 -22.24 -1.96 -13.44
N HIS A 422 -22.94 -1.18 -12.63
CA HIS A 422 -23.05 -1.37 -11.17
C HIS A 422 -24.21 -2.26 -10.72
N GLU A 423 -25.14 -2.65 -11.60
CA GLU A 423 -26.05 -3.77 -11.33
C GLU A 423 -25.36 -5.11 -11.61
N GLY A 424 -24.30 -5.38 -10.85
CA GLY A 424 -23.64 -6.66 -10.77
C GLY A 424 -24.53 -7.71 -10.10
N LYS A 425 -25.65 -8.08 -10.73
CA LYS A 425 -26.10 -9.47 -10.65
C LYS A 425 -25.08 -10.27 -11.44
N THR A 426 -23.95 -10.60 -10.80
CA THR A 426 -23.09 -11.68 -11.26
C THR A 426 -24.01 -12.88 -11.47
N PRO A 427 -24.17 -13.39 -12.70
CA PRO A 427 -24.84 -14.65 -12.86
C PRO A 427 -24.05 -15.63 -12.00
N LYS A 428 -24.72 -16.27 -11.01
CA LYS A 428 -24.26 -17.55 -10.51
C LYS A 428 -24.38 -18.53 -11.67
N ALA A 429 -23.46 -18.45 -12.62
CA ALA A 429 -23.15 -19.60 -13.42
C ALA A 429 -22.54 -20.58 -12.41
N THR A 430 -23.31 -21.61 -12.10
CA THR A 430 -22.78 -22.87 -11.61
C THR A 430 -21.86 -23.39 -12.69
N TYR A 431 -20.63 -22.89 -12.72
CA TYR A 431 -19.59 -23.45 -13.56
C TYR A 431 -19.29 -24.82 -12.98
N GLU A 432 -19.71 -25.87 -13.68
CA GLU A 432 -19.36 -27.23 -13.30
C GLU A 432 -17.84 -27.31 -13.21
N THR A 433 -17.34 -27.61 -12.01
CA THR A 433 -15.95 -27.99 -11.77
C THR A 433 -15.55 -29.07 -12.78
N PRO A 434 -14.41 -28.95 -13.47
CA PRO A 434 -13.88 -30.05 -14.25
C PRO A 434 -13.67 -31.26 -13.32
N MET A 435 -14.14 -32.41 -13.79
CA MET A 435 -14.34 -33.61 -12.98
C MET A 435 -13.07 -34.16 -12.28
N PRO A 436 -13.22 -34.84 -11.12
CA PRO A 436 -12.11 -35.37 -10.31
C PRO A 436 -11.45 -36.65 -10.88
N THR A 437 -11.93 -37.21 -11.98
CA THR A 437 -11.64 -38.59 -12.38
C THR A 437 -10.23 -38.79 -12.97
N ALA A 438 -9.58 -37.75 -13.50
CA ALA A 438 -8.19 -37.84 -13.97
C ALA A 438 -7.16 -37.66 -12.85
N ALA A 439 -7.50 -36.94 -11.77
CA ALA A 439 -6.57 -36.63 -10.67
C ALA A 439 -6.13 -37.90 -9.89
N ALA A 440 -7.02 -38.87 -9.75
CA ALA A 440 -6.75 -40.11 -9.02
C ALA A 440 -5.76 -41.06 -9.71
N ALA A 441 -5.62 -40.99 -11.06
CA ALA A 441 -4.76 -41.91 -11.82
C ALA A 441 -3.26 -41.56 -11.77
N VAL A 442 -2.90 -40.40 -11.21
CA VAL A 442 -1.54 -39.84 -11.26
C VAL A 442 -1.05 -39.31 -9.92
N ALA A 443 -1.87 -39.36 -8.87
CA ALA A 443 -1.59 -38.84 -7.53
C ALA A 443 -0.28 -39.38 -6.92
N ASP A 444 0.13 -40.61 -7.26
CA ASP A 444 1.35 -41.25 -6.78
C ASP A 444 2.66 -40.78 -7.47
N ARG A 445 2.59 -39.83 -8.43
CA ARG A 445 3.76 -39.41 -9.23
C ARG A 445 4.45 -38.12 -8.75
N MET A 446 3.91 -37.42 -7.75
CA MET A 446 4.56 -36.25 -7.14
C MET A 446 5.48 -36.65 -5.97
N PRO A 447 6.59 -35.92 -5.74
CA PRO A 447 7.35 -36.05 -4.51
C PRO A 447 6.45 -35.74 -3.30
N GLN A 448 6.29 -36.72 -2.42
CA GLN A 448 5.57 -36.57 -1.15
C GLN A 448 6.03 -35.29 -0.44
N VAL A 449 5.07 -34.52 0.08
CA VAL A 449 5.37 -33.31 0.85
C VAL A 449 6.00 -33.74 2.17
N PRO A 450 7.28 -33.43 2.44
CA PRO A 450 7.85 -33.74 3.73
C PRO A 450 7.15 -32.87 4.77
N ASN A 451 6.63 -33.47 5.83
CA ASN A 451 5.96 -32.74 6.90
C ASN A 451 6.90 -31.65 7.45
N PRO A 452 6.52 -30.36 7.40
CA PRO A 452 7.36 -29.26 7.86
C PRO A 452 7.46 -29.17 9.40
N LYS A 453 6.64 -29.94 10.14
CA LYS A 453 6.66 -29.96 11.60
C LYS A 453 8.03 -30.36 12.13
N GLY A 454 8.58 -29.52 13.01
CA GLY A 454 9.90 -29.72 13.63
C GLY A 454 11.09 -29.46 12.71
N ARG A 455 10.87 -28.95 11.49
CA ARG A 455 11.92 -28.52 10.57
C ARG A 455 12.15 -27.02 10.71
N PHE A 456 13.37 -26.58 10.40
CA PHE A 456 13.66 -25.16 10.21
C PHE A 456 12.92 -24.62 8.99
N LEU A 457 12.40 -23.39 9.10
CA LEU A 457 11.79 -22.63 8.02
C LEU A 457 12.76 -22.50 6.84
N ALA A 458 14.07 -22.31 7.11
CA ALA A 458 15.07 -22.27 6.05
C ALA A 458 15.13 -23.59 5.25
N ASP A 459 15.00 -24.73 5.92
CA ASP A 459 15.02 -26.03 5.24
C ASP A 459 13.72 -26.32 4.49
N VAL A 460 12.59 -25.77 4.95
CA VAL A 460 11.33 -25.81 4.21
C VAL A 460 11.40 -24.92 2.96
N MET A 461 11.95 -23.70 3.08
CA MET A 461 12.16 -22.81 1.93
C MET A 461 13.09 -23.44 0.89
N GLN A 462 14.20 -24.04 1.32
CA GLN A 462 15.10 -24.77 0.44
C GLN A 462 14.36 -25.92 -0.27
N GLU A 463 13.57 -26.71 0.47
CA GLU A 463 12.79 -27.81 -0.13
C GLU A 463 11.77 -27.30 -1.15
N HIS A 464 11.11 -26.17 -0.89
CA HIS A 464 10.19 -25.55 -1.84
C HIS A 464 10.89 -25.12 -3.14
N TRP A 465 12.11 -24.60 -3.04
CA TRP A 465 12.94 -24.29 -4.21
C TRP A 465 13.33 -25.58 -4.95
N ASP A 466 13.96 -26.52 -4.24
CA ASP A 466 14.53 -27.74 -4.79
C ASP A 466 13.48 -28.64 -5.44
N SER A 467 12.27 -28.72 -4.86
CA SER A 467 11.14 -29.50 -5.38
C SER A 467 10.35 -28.78 -6.48
N GLY A 468 10.58 -27.48 -6.68
CA GLY A 468 9.80 -26.66 -7.59
C GLY A 468 8.41 -26.26 -7.07
N ARG A 469 8.05 -26.55 -5.82
CA ARG A 469 6.82 -26.03 -5.18
C ARG A 469 6.78 -24.51 -5.15
N PHE A 470 7.94 -23.87 -5.07
CA PHE A 470 8.07 -22.43 -5.23
C PHE A 470 7.37 -21.92 -6.51
N TRP A 471 7.55 -22.61 -7.64
CA TRP A 471 6.89 -22.24 -8.91
C TRP A 471 5.37 -22.43 -8.85
N PHE A 472 4.88 -23.40 -8.09
CA PHE A 472 3.45 -23.53 -7.84
C PHE A 472 2.90 -22.35 -7.02
N HIS A 473 3.61 -21.90 -5.98
CA HIS A 473 3.21 -20.72 -5.23
C HIS A 473 3.22 -19.45 -6.10
N GLU A 474 4.23 -19.26 -6.93
CA GLU A 474 4.26 -18.16 -7.91
C GLU A 474 3.09 -18.22 -8.90
N LEU A 475 2.70 -19.43 -9.33
CA LEU A 475 1.51 -19.64 -10.16
C LEU A 475 0.23 -19.22 -9.41
N MET A 476 0.13 -19.44 -8.09
CA MET A 476 -1.02 -19.01 -7.30
C MET A 476 -1.12 -17.48 -7.21
N HIS A 477 0.03 -16.79 -7.17
CA HIS A 477 0.11 -15.31 -7.21
C HIS A 477 -0.16 -14.72 -8.61
N CYS A 478 -0.17 -15.54 -9.66
CA CYS A 478 -0.43 -15.06 -11.01
C CYS A 478 -1.85 -14.53 -11.16
N ARG A 479 -1.94 -13.33 -11.72
CA ARG A 479 -3.19 -12.60 -11.97
C ARG A 479 -3.91 -13.09 -13.24
N ALA A 480 -3.14 -13.69 -14.15
CA ALA A 480 -3.61 -14.38 -15.35
C ALA A 480 -2.63 -15.50 -15.64
N ILE A 481 -3.13 -16.64 -16.10
CA ILE A 481 -2.30 -17.78 -16.45
C ILE A 481 -2.48 -18.08 -17.93
N SER A 482 -1.37 -18.10 -18.66
CA SER A 482 -1.28 -18.45 -20.08
C SER A 482 -0.29 -19.60 -20.23
N PRO A 483 -0.22 -20.27 -21.39
CA PRO A 483 0.77 -21.32 -21.57
C PRO A 483 2.19 -20.78 -21.58
N THR A 484 2.40 -19.49 -21.88
CA THR A 484 3.71 -18.83 -21.80
C THR A 484 4.12 -18.44 -20.38
N ASN A 485 3.28 -18.71 -19.37
CA ASN A 485 3.57 -18.43 -17.97
C ASN A 485 4.84 -19.18 -17.53
N VAL A 486 5.85 -18.43 -17.07
CA VAL A 486 7.17 -19.00 -16.71
C VAL A 486 7.05 -20.03 -15.59
N ALA A 487 6.24 -19.76 -14.57
CA ALA A 487 6.04 -20.69 -13.46
C ALA A 487 5.42 -22.01 -13.95
N TRP A 488 4.42 -21.94 -14.84
CA TRP A 488 3.84 -23.13 -15.47
C TRP A 488 4.85 -23.90 -16.31
N GLN A 489 5.67 -23.21 -17.11
CA GLN A 489 6.71 -23.83 -17.93
C GLN A 489 7.79 -24.52 -17.09
N LYS A 490 8.22 -23.89 -15.98
CA LYS A 490 9.17 -24.50 -15.03
C LYS A 490 8.58 -25.75 -14.36
N LEU A 491 7.29 -25.73 -14.00
CA LEU A 491 6.61 -26.91 -13.47
C LEU A 491 6.52 -28.05 -14.49
N LYS A 492 6.15 -27.77 -15.75
CA LYS A 492 6.09 -28.79 -16.82
C LYS A 492 7.46 -29.37 -17.14
N ALA A 493 8.49 -28.53 -17.24
CA ALA A 493 9.86 -29.00 -17.47
C ALA A 493 10.34 -29.94 -16.36
N ARG A 494 9.93 -29.67 -15.12
CA ARG A 494 10.27 -30.51 -13.97
C ARG A 494 9.43 -31.77 -13.86
N TYR A 495 8.16 -31.68 -14.25
CA TYR A 495 7.18 -32.76 -14.18
C TYR A 495 6.59 -33.01 -15.58
N PRO A 496 7.34 -33.65 -16.52
CA PRO A 496 6.90 -33.77 -17.92
C PRO A 496 5.58 -34.53 -18.10
N TYR A 497 5.22 -35.41 -17.14
CA TYR A 497 3.96 -36.13 -17.19
C TYR A 497 2.74 -35.20 -17.15
N LEU A 498 2.87 -33.95 -16.67
CA LEU A 498 1.81 -32.96 -16.65
C LEU A 498 1.25 -32.64 -18.05
N GLU A 499 2.05 -32.80 -19.11
CA GLU A 499 1.63 -32.57 -20.50
C GLU A 499 0.63 -33.61 -21.00
N THR A 500 0.52 -34.76 -20.33
CA THR A 500 -0.25 -35.92 -20.81
C THR A 500 -1.59 -36.11 -20.10
N LEU A 501 -1.97 -35.20 -19.18
CA LEU A 501 -3.09 -35.40 -18.26
C LEU A 501 -4.43 -34.79 -18.69
N SER A 502 -4.45 -34.01 -19.78
CA SER A 502 -5.64 -33.27 -20.19
C SER A 502 -6.59 -34.10 -21.05
N VAL A 503 -7.85 -34.21 -20.62
CA VAL A 503 -8.97 -34.59 -21.48
C VAL A 503 -9.86 -33.35 -21.58
N MET A 504 -9.80 -32.67 -22.72
CA MET A 504 -10.51 -31.40 -22.91
C MET A 504 -11.96 -31.64 -23.33
N ASP A 505 -12.90 -30.99 -22.63
CA ASP A 505 -14.28 -30.87 -23.12
C ASP A 505 -14.31 -29.84 -24.26
N GLN A 506 -14.22 -30.37 -25.48
CA GLN A 506 -14.24 -29.57 -26.70
C GLN A 506 -15.50 -28.71 -26.82
N LYS A 507 -16.66 -29.20 -26.37
CA LYS A 507 -17.93 -28.47 -26.46
C LYS A 507 -17.94 -27.28 -25.50
N ALA A 508 -17.47 -27.48 -24.27
CA ALA A 508 -17.37 -26.38 -23.31
C ALA A 508 -16.35 -25.31 -23.76
N MET A 509 -15.24 -25.73 -24.38
CA MET A 509 -14.27 -24.81 -24.97
C MET A 509 -14.87 -24.02 -26.14
N ASP A 510 -15.56 -24.68 -27.07
CA ASP A 510 -16.21 -24.01 -28.21
C ASP A 510 -17.27 -22.99 -27.75
N ASN A 511 -18.03 -23.33 -26.69
CA ASN A 511 -18.97 -22.41 -26.08
C ASN A 511 -18.28 -21.17 -25.47
N LEU A 512 -17.15 -21.37 -24.76
CA LEU A 512 -16.38 -20.25 -24.22
C LEU A 512 -15.87 -19.35 -25.36
N VAL A 513 -15.29 -19.94 -26.40
CA VAL A 513 -14.81 -19.20 -27.58
C VAL A 513 -15.93 -18.34 -28.17
N GLU A 514 -17.12 -18.92 -28.39
CA GLU A 514 -18.26 -18.18 -28.95
C GLU A 514 -18.65 -16.99 -28.06
N VAL A 515 -18.72 -17.18 -26.75
CA VAL A 515 -19.03 -16.11 -25.79
C VAL A 515 -17.94 -15.04 -25.83
N LYS A 516 -16.67 -15.43 -25.76
CA LYS A 516 -15.56 -14.48 -25.74
C LYS A 516 -15.41 -13.68 -27.02
N MET A 517 -15.70 -14.28 -28.18
CA MET A 517 -15.67 -13.56 -29.46
C MET A 517 -16.80 -12.51 -29.54
N LYS A 518 -17.95 -12.77 -28.92
CA LYS A 518 -19.00 -11.75 -28.77
C LYS A 518 -18.59 -10.65 -27.79
N ASP A 519 -17.99 -11.03 -26.66
CA ASP A 519 -17.52 -10.07 -25.65
C ASP A 519 -16.48 -9.12 -26.22
N ILE A 520 -15.47 -9.63 -26.93
CA ILE A 520 -14.40 -8.79 -27.48
C ILE A 520 -14.90 -7.85 -28.58
N ALA A 521 -15.81 -8.31 -29.44
CA ALA A 521 -16.43 -7.47 -30.45
C ALA A 521 -17.20 -6.30 -29.81
N LYS A 522 -18.02 -6.60 -28.80
CA LYS A 522 -18.74 -5.58 -28.03
C LYS A 522 -17.79 -4.64 -27.27
N TYR A 523 -16.71 -5.20 -26.70
CA TYR A 523 -15.70 -4.42 -25.99
C TYR A 523 -15.00 -3.42 -26.91
N GLN A 524 -14.64 -3.82 -28.13
CA GLN A 524 -14.00 -2.94 -29.12
C GLN A 524 -14.92 -1.78 -29.54
N GLU A 525 -16.21 -2.06 -29.74
CA GLU A 525 -17.20 -1.00 -30.02
C GLU A 525 -17.33 -0.02 -28.84
N ASN A 526 -17.42 -0.55 -27.63
CA ASN A 526 -17.54 0.25 -26.40
C ASN A 526 -16.29 1.10 -26.17
N LEU A 527 -15.09 0.57 -26.41
CA LEU A 527 -13.82 1.26 -26.17
C LEU A 527 -13.71 2.57 -26.93
N ILE A 528 -14.18 2.60 -28.18
CA ILE A 528 -14.18 3.82 -29.00
C ILE A 528 -15.10 4.87 -28.37
N GLN A 529 -16.31 4.45 -27.96
CA GLN A 529 -17.30 5.35 -27.37
C GLN A 529 -16.84 5.90 -26.02
N VAL A 530 -16.27 5.04 -25.18
CA VAL A 530 -15.73 5.43 -23.86
C VAL A 530 -14.59 6.43 -24.02
N LYS A 531 -13.63 6.17 -24.91
CA LYS A 531 -12.51 7.09 -25.15
C LYS A 531 -12.99 8.46 -25.63
N GLN A 532 -13.92 8.50 -26.59
CA GLN A 532 -14.50 9.76 -27.09
C GLN A 532 -15.26 10.52 -25.99
N GLY A 533 -16.04 9.80 -25.18
CA GLY A 533 -16.78 10.39 -24.06
C GLY A 533 -15.84 11.00 -23.01
N VAL A 534 -14.82 10.25 -22.61
CA VAL A 534 -13.84 10.69 -21.61
C VAL A 534 -12.97 11.83 -22.14
N GLU A 535 -12.61 11.85 -23.43
CA GLU A 535 -11.89 12.97 -24.04
C GLU A 535 -12.69 14.28 -23.96
N SER A 536 -14.00 14.22 -24.23
CA SER A 536 -14.90 15.38 -24.06
C SER A 536 -14.98 15.83 -22.60
N ASP A 537 -15.02 14.89 -21.66
CA ASP A 537 -15.00 15.17 -20.23
C ASP A 537 -13.68 15.80 -19.77
N TYR A 538 -12.55 15.35 -20.30
CA TYR A 538 -11.23 15.95 -20.07
C TYR A 538 -11.18 17.40 -20.55
N ALA A 539 -11.67 17.69 -21.75
CA ALA A 539 -11.69 19.06 -22.27
C ALA A 539 -12.45 20.00 -21.33
N ARG A 540 -13.67 19.60 -20.92
CA ARG A 540 -14.47 20.36 -19.94
C ARG A 540 -13.77 20.49 -18.58
N HIS A 541 -13.12 19.42 -18.14
CA HIS A 541 -12.39 19.40 -16.88
C HIS A 541 -11.22 20.38 -16.89
N TYR A 542 -10.38 20.37 -17.94
CA TYR A 542 -9.22 21.26 -18.03
C TYR A 542 -9.62 22.74 -18.18
N GLU A 543 -10.69 23.04 -18.89
CA GLU A 543 -11.26 24.39 -18.88
C GLU A 543 -11.67 24.83 -17.47
N HIS A 544 -12.29 23.94 -16.70
CA HIS A 544 -12.66 24.20 -15.31
C HIS A 544 -11.44 24.39 -14.40
N VAL A 545 -10.41 23.57 -14.57
CA VAL A 545 -9.12 23.70 -13.87
C VAL A 545 -8.50 25.07 -14.18
N ALA A 546 -8.40 25.43 -15.46
CA ALA A 546 -7.82 26.70 -15.90
C ALA A 546 -8.56 27.91 -15.31
N ARG A 547 -9.90 27.91 -15.37
CA ARG A 547 -10.74 28.96 -14.74
C ARG A 547 -10.49 29.05 -13.24
N TRP A 548 -10.44 27.91 -12.55
CA TRP A 548 -10.16 27.87 -11.11
C TRP A 548 -8.76 28.39 -10.78
N GLU A 549 -7.74 28.04 -11.56
CA GLU A 549 -6.38 28.52 -11.35
C GLU A 549 -6.23 30.03 -11.57
N GLU A 550 -6.89 30.57 -12.60
CA GLU A 550 -6.91 32.00 -12.88
C GLU A 550 -7.57 32.77 -11.73
N GLU A 551 -8.73 32.31 -11.28
CA GLU A 551 -9.45 32.90 -10.15
C GLU A 551 -8.61 32.85 -8.86
N ARG A 552 -7.97 31.71 -8.60
CA ARG A 552 -7.04 31.55 -7.46
C ARG A 552 -5.88 32.54 -7.53
N LYS A 553 -5.29 32.75 -8.71
CA LYS A 553 -4.19 33.73 -8.91
C LYS A 553 -4.69 35.16 -8.65
N LYS A 554 -5.88 35.52 -9.15
CA LYS A 554 -6.52 36.83 -8.89
C LYS A 554 -6.74 37.05 -7.39
N GLN A 555 -7.37 36.09 -6.71
CA GLN A 555 -7.60 36.17 -5.26
C GLN A 555 -6.31 36.28 -4.45
N LYS A 556 -5.26 35.55 -4.83
CA LYS A 556 -3.95 35.64 -4.18
C LYS A 556 -3.33 37.03 -4.38
N ALA A 557 -3.43 37.61 -5.57
CA ALA A 557 -2.94 38.96 -5.85
C ALA A 557 -3.70 40.02 -5.04
N GLU A 558 -5.02 39.92 -4.96
CA GLU A 558 -5.84 40.84 -4.15
C GLU A 558 -5.54 40.73 -2.66
N ARG A 559 -5.40 39.51 -2.11
CA ARG A 559 -4.96 39.31 -0.72
C ARG A 559 -3.58 39.91 -0.45
N ALA A 560 -2.65 39.81 -1.40
CA ALA A 560 -1.31 40.40 -1.27
C ALA A 560 -1.36 41.93 -1.27
N LYS A 561 -2.15 42.55 -2.17
CA LYS A 561 -2.36 44.00 -2.19
C LYS A 561 -2.97 44.49 -0.88
N GLU A 562 -3.98 43.78 -0.37
CA GLU A 562 -4.64 44.10 0.88
C GLU A 562 -3.69 43.97 2.09
N ALA A 563 -2.87 42.92 2.14
CA ALA A 563 -1.85 42.76 3.18
C ALA A 563 -0.82 43.90 3.17
N VAL A 564 -0.39 44.35 1.99
CA VAL A 564 0.51 45.51 1.85
C VAL A 564 -0.16 46.79 2.34
N ARG A 565 -1.44 47.00 2.01
CA ARG A 565 -2.22 48.14 2.50
C ARG A 565 -2.32 48.14 4.03
N GLN A 566 -2.67 47.00 4.63
CA GLN A 566 -2.76 46.84 6.08
C GLN A 566 -1.42 47.06 6.78
N ALA A 567 -0.33 46.54 6.23
CA ALA A 567 1.01 46.75 6.76
C ALA A 567 1.42 48.24 6.73
N ARG A 568 1.08 48.94 5.64
CA ARG A 568 1.31 50.39 5.53
C ARG A 568 0.52 51.18 6.58
N GLU A 569 -0.77 50.89 6.75
CA GLU A 569 -1.60 51.53 7.77
C GLU A 569 -1.08 51.26 9.19
N MET A 570 -0.58 50.04 9.46
CA MET A 570 0.03 49.69 10.74
C MET A 570 1.33 50.48 10.98
N MET A 571 2.17 50.64 9.97
CA MET A 571 3.38 51.46 10.05
C MET A 571 3.07 52.95 10.27
N GLU A 572 2.07 53.50 9.56
CA GLU A 572 1.64 54.89 9.73
C GLU A 572 1.07 55.13 11.14
N ARG A 573 0.26 54.20 11.68
CA ARG A 573 -0.22 54.25 13.07
C ARG A 573 0.92 54.17 14.09
N ALA A 574 1.89 53.29 13.86
CA ALA A 574 3.06 53.17 14.73
C ALA A 574 3.92 54.44 14.70
N HIS A 575 4.09 55.07 13.54
CA HIS A 575 4.77 56.36 13.40
C HIS A 575 4.03 57.46 14.15
N ALA A 576 2.72 57.61 13.94
CA ALA A 576 1.89 58.60 14.66
C ALA A 576 1.83 58.35 16.17
N GLY A 577 1.97 57.11 16.63
CA GLY A 577 2.12 56.76 18.04
C GLY A 577 3.47 57.23 18.62
N ARG A 578 4.56 57.03 17.88
CA ARG A 578 5.91 57.50 18.27
C ARG A 578 6.01 59.02 18.33
N GLU A 579 5.42 59.73 17.37
CA GLU A 579 5.38 61.21 17.38
C GLU A 579 4.58 61.75 18.57
N ARG A 580 3.43 61.16 18.89
CA ARG A 580 2.67 61.54 20.10
C ARG A 580 3.43 61.27 21.41
N GLN A 581 4.23 60.20 21.47
CA GLN A 581 5.10 59.95 22.63
C GLN A 581 6.26 60.96 22.72
N ARG A 582 6.80 61.41 21.59
CA ARG A 582 7.82 62.48 21.53
C ARG A 582 7.25 63.83 21.97
N GLU A 583 6.07 64.18 21.50
CA GLU A 583 5.38 65.43 21.90
C GLU A 583 5.02 65.43 23.40
N ALA A 584 4.60 64.29 23.95
CA ALA A 584 4.32 64.14 25.38
C ALA A 584 5.58 64.19 26.26
N ALA A 585 6.76 63.94 25.69
CA ALA A 585 8.05 63.97 26.39
C ALA A 585 8.77 65.34 26.33
N GLN A 586 8.21 66.35 25.63
CA GLN A 586 8.76 67.70 25.63
C GLN A 586 8.44 68.44 26.95
N PRO A 587 9.42 69.07 27.63
CA PRO A 587 9.16 69.83 28.85
C PRO A 587 8.34 71.08 28.54
N ARG A 588 7.29 71.37 29.33
CA ARG A 588 6.54 72.62 29.24
C ARG A 588 7.38 73.79 29.79
N ASP A 589 7.69 74.75 28.92
CA ASP A 589 8.37 76.00 29.28
C ASP A 589 7.56 76.83 30.28
N THR A 590 8.17 77.11 31.44
CA THR A 590 7.77 78.17 32.38
C THR A 590 8.27 79.55 31.93
N PRO A 591 7.56 80.66 32.19
CA PRO A 591 7.91 81.97 31.62
C PRO A 591 9.13 82.64 32.28
N ARG A 592 9.96 83.29 31.46
CA ARG A 592 11.16 84.06 31.86
C ARG A 592 10.83 85.33 32.66
N GLY A 593 11.53 85.54 33.77
CA GLY A 593 11.79 86.86 34.38
C GLY A 593 13.14 87.44 33.93
N PRO A 594 13.39 88.75 34.12
CA PRO A 594 14.48 89.47 33.44
C PRO A 594 15.85 89.26 34.11
N GLY A 595 16.92 89.34 33.30
CA GLY A 595 18.34 89.16 33.68
C GLY A 595 18.91 90.34 34.50
N PRO A 596 20.24 90.59 34.54
CA PRO A 596 21.36 89.98 33.78
C PRO A 596 22.57 89.57 34.66
N VAL A 597 23.67 89.10 34.06
CA VAL A 597 25.05 89.67 34.15
C VAL A 597 26.08 88.70 33.53
N ASP A 598 26.99 89.35 32.81
CA ASP A 598 28.25 88.98 32.16
C ASP A 598 29.19 88.02 32.95
N ILE A 599 30.04 87.28 32.23
CA ILE A 599 31.50 87.06 32.48
C ILE A 599 32.05 86.05 31.44
N THR A 600 32.80 86.62 30.50
CA THR A 600 34.00 86.18 29.76
C THR A 600 34.58 84.75 29.83
N ARG A 601 35.12 84.34 28.65
CA ARG A 601 36.35 83.54 28.40
C ARG A 601 36.34 82.06 28.86
N ASP A 602 37.05 81.10 28.26
CA ASP A 602 38.18 81.08 27.33
C ASP A 602 38.13 79.79 26.45
N ASP A 603 38.98 79.75 25.43
CA ASP A 603 39.31 78.66 24.51
C ASP A 603 39.47 77.25 25.14
N ASP A 604 39.15 76.17 24.41
CA ASP A 604 40.22 75.31 23.87
C ASP A 604 39.76 74.30 22.80
N ARG A 605 40.70 74.03 21.89
CA ARG A 605 40.63 73.11 20.76
C ARG A 605 40.83 71.67 21.21
N SER A 606 40.18 70.71 20.54
CA SER A 606 40.86 69.55 19.96
C SER A 606 39.91 68.70 19.11
N ALA A 607 40.31 68.49 17.86
CA ALA A 607 39.74 67.55 16.91
C ALA A 607 40.13 66.11 17.24
N VAL A 608 39.26 65.12 16.94
CA VAL A 608 39.64 63.81 16.38
C VAL A 608 38.52 63.30 15.45
N THR A 609 39.00 62.68 14.38
CA THR A 609 38.46 62.14 13.14
C THR A 609 37.50 60.93 13.21
N GLU A 610 36.65 60.84 12.17
CA GLU A 610 36.24 59.68 11.35
C GLU A 610 36.07 58.27 11.95
N SER A 611 34.94 57.63 11.65
CA SER A 611 34.90 56.53 10.67
C SER A 611 33.48 55.97 10.44
N ASP A 612 33.20 55.72 9.17
CA ASP A 612 32.11 54.90 8.64
C ASP A 612 32.15 53.44 9.15
N SER A 613 31.00 52.78 9.21
CA SER A 613 30.78 51.58 8.37
C SER A 613 29.38 50.99 8.53
N SER A 614 28.76 50.80 7.37
CA SER A 614 27.70 49.87 7.02
C SER A 614 28.11 48.40 7.22
N GLY A 615 27.13 47.58 7.64
CA GLY A 615 27.10 46.12 7.54
C GLY A 615 25.68 45.63 7.71
#